data_AF-A0A1G7HAM2-F1
#
_entry.id   AF-A0A1G7HAM2-F1
#
_cell.length_a   1.000
_cell.length_b   1.000
_cell.length_c   1.000
_cell.angle_alpha   90.00
_cell.angle_beta   90.00
_cell.angle_gamma   90.00
#
_symmetry.space_group_name_H-M   'P 1'
#
loop_
_entity.id
_entity.type
_entity.pdbx_description
1 polymer ?
#
loop_
_entity_poly.entity_id
_entity_poly.type
_entity_poly.pdbx_seq_one_letter_code
_entity_poly.pdbx_strand_id
1 'polypeptide(L)'
;MPFLNFENRYFSEAEKTVISTVLQEMQTALSGKLATLTPEERQQYGSINEQNKLLVNKVDDYRTTSPQLSSPGVDWEEFGKDYDSHSFLQSVTKSLSELGKGLENAKILHDWDSYQASLIDYQQ
;
A
#
# COMPACT_ATOMS: atom_id res chain seq x y z
N MET A 1 -41.38 -4.59 -4.64
CA MET A 1 -40.68 -5.35 -3.58
C MET A 1 -40.17 -4.35 -2.54
N PRO A 2 -40.11 -4.69 -1.24
CA PRO A 2 -39.51 -3.81 -0.25
C PRO A 2 -38.01 -3.62 -0.51
N PHE A 3 -37.48 -2.44 -0.17
CA PHE A 3 -36.04 -2.17 -0.20
C PHE A 3 -35.29 -3.16 0.70
N LEU A 4 -34.29 -3.82 0.16
CA LEU A 4 -33.38 -4.70 0.90
C LEU A 4 -32.07 -3.94 1.10
N ASN A 5 -31.77 -3.59 2.35
CA ASN A 5 -30.53 -2.93 2.74
C ASN A 5 -29.43 -3.99 2.93
N PHE A 6 -28.44 -4.02 2.05
CA PHE A 6 -27.37 -5.03 2.08
C PHE A 6 -26.21 -4.64 3.00
N GLU A 7 -26.02 -3.36 3.28
CA GLU A 7 -24.95 -2.84 4.14
C GLU A 7 -25.51 -1.92 5.24
N ASN A 8 -25.12 -2.21 6.48
CA ASN A 8 -25.57 -1.48 7.66
C ASN A 8 -24.42 -1.05 8.59
N ARG A 9 -23.18 -1.29 8.17
CA ARG A 9 -21.99 -0.78 8.86
C ARG A 9 -21.75 0.64 8.37
N TYR A 10 -22.05 1.62 9.21
CA TYR A 10 -21.83 3.02 8.91
C TYR A 10 -20.63 3.54 9.69
N PHE A 11 -19.99 4.59 9.16
CA PHE A 11 -18.96 5.31 9.87
C PHE A 11 -19.59 6.39 10.76
N SER A 12 -19.29 6.34 12.06
CA SER A 12 -19.54 7.43 12.98
C SER A 12 -18.67 8.65 12.66
N GLU A 13 -19.09 9.84 13.10
CA GLU A 13 -18.29 11.07 12.93
C GLU A 13 -16.91 10.98 13.62
N ALA A 14 -16.83 10.25 14.74
CA ALA A 14 -15.58 9.99 15.42
C ALA A 14 -14.63 9.12 14.56
N GLU A 15 -15.13 8.04 13.97
CA GLU A 15 -14.34 7.18 13.07
C GLU A 15 -13.85 7.93 11.84
N LYS A 16 -14.73 8.73 11.20
CA LYS A 16 -14.35 9.59 10.06
C LYS A 16 -13.20 10.53 10.43
N THR A 17 -13.31 11.20 11.58
CA THR A 17 -12.30 12.14 12.07
C THR A 17 -10.96 11.45 12.32
N VAL A 18 -10.97 10.29 12.98
CA VAL A 18 -9.77 9.50 13.26
C VAL A 18 -9.10 9.06 11.95
N ILE A 19 -9.87 8.51 11.01
CA ILE A 19 -9.35 8.05 9.71
C ILE A 19 -8.71 9.22 8.94
N SER A 20 -9.38 10.37 8.85
CA SER A 20 -8.85 11.55 8.16
C SER A 20 -7.57 12.08 8.82
N THR A 21 -7.52 12.09 10.16
CA THR A 21 -6.34 12.54 10.91
C THR A 21 -5.14 11.61 10.65
N VAL A 22 -5.33 10.30 10.76
CA VAL A 22 -4.27 9.32 10.54
C VAL A 22 -3.76 9.37 9.09
N LEU A 23 -4.66 9.55 8.10
CA LEU A 23 -4.26 9.73 6.71
C LEU A 23 -3.38 10.97 6.52
N GLN A 24 -3.73 12.08 7.17
CA GLN A 24 -2.94 13.31 7.11
C GLN A 24 -1.57 13.16 7.78
N GLU A 25 -1.52 12.49 8.94
CA GLU A 25 -0.27 12.19 9.63
C GLU A 25 0.64 11.30 8.77
N MET A 26 0.07 10.28 8.11
CA MET A 26 0.80 9.41 7.20
C MET A 26 1.35 10.18 5.99
N GLN A 27 0.55 11.04 5.37
CA GLN A 27 1.00 11.90 4.27
C GLN A 27 2.15 12.81 4.71
N THR A 28 2.05 13.37 5.92
CA THR A 28 3.09 14.23 6.49
C THR A 28 4.38 13.45 6.73
N ALA A 29 4.29 12.25 7.32
CA ALA A 29 5.46 11.40 7.58
C ALA A 29 6.17 10.96 6.29
N LEU A 30 5.43 10.83 5.18
CA LEU A 30 5.97 10.44 3.88
C LEU A 30 6.42 11.61 3.00
N SER A 31 6.19 12.86 3.42
CA SER A 31 6.31 14.07 2.58
C SER A 31 7.69 14.33 1.95
N GLY A 32 8.76 13.66 2.38
CA GLY A 32 10.09 13.72 1.76
C GLY A 32 10.60 12.36 1.25
N LYS A 33 9.75 11.33 1.22
CA LYS A 33 10.13 9.95 0.90
C LYS A 33 9.40 9.40 -0.32
N LEU A 34 8.32 10.06 -0.76
CA LEU A 34 7.61 9.67 -1.98
C LEU A 34 8.40 10.07 -3.23
N ALA A 35 8.47 9.16 -4.19
CA ALA A 35 9.11 9.37 -5.47
C ALA A 35 8.10 9.28 -6.61
N THR A 36 8.31 10.09 -7.65
CA THR A 36 7.60 9.97 -8.92
C THR A 36 8.58 9.45 -9.96
N LEU A 37 8.15 8.45 -10.72
CA LEU A 37 8.93 7.85 -11.80
C LEU A 37 8.24 8.12 -13.14
N THR A 38 9.00 8.43 -14.18
CA THR A 38 8.50 8.43 -15.55
C THR A 38 8.08 7.01 -15.98
N PRO A 39 7.28 6.85 -17.05
CA PRO A 39 6.97 5.53 -17.59
C PRO A 39 8.23 4.72 -17.92
N GLU A 40 9.25 5.37 -18.47
CA GLU A 40 10.54 4.76 -18.84
C GLU A 40 11.31 4.30 -17.59
N GLU A 41 11.39 5.14 -16.56
CA GLU A 41 12.01 4.79 -15.29
C GLU A 41 11.27 3.64 -14.59
N ARG A 42 9.94 3.64 -14.64
CA ARG A 42 9.13 2.53 -14.12
C ARG A 42 9.42 1.23 -14.84
N GLN A 43 9.55 1.26 -16.16
CA GLN A 43 9.89 0.08 -16.94
C GLN A 43 11.31 -0.40 -16.61
N GLN A 44 12.27 0.51 -16.57
CA GLN A 44 13.68 0.19 -16.33
C GLN A 44 13.91 -0.32 -14.91
N TYR A 45 13.50 0.43 -13.89
CA TYR A 45 13.77 0.11 -12.48
C TYR A 45 12.76 -0.88 -11.88
N GLY A 46 11.53 -0.92 -12.42
CA GLY A 46 10.53 -1.93 -12.06
C GLY A 46 10.82 -3.31 -12.65
N SER A 47 11.88 -3.46 -13.45
CA SER A 47 12.29 -4.75 -14.03
C SER A 47 12.87 -5.74 -13.00
N ILE A 48 13.14 -5.30 -11.76
CA ILE A 48 13.44 -6.20 -10.64
C ILE A 48 12.17 -6.99 -10.29
N ASN A 49 12.02 -8.13 -10.96
CA ASN A 49 10.97 -9.10 -10.70
C ASN A 49 11.23 -9.89 -9.41
N GLU A 50 10.30 -10.78 -9.06
CA GLU A 50 10.39 -11.56 -7.82
C GLU A 50 11.65 -12.43 -7.73
N GLN A 51 12.16 -12.93 -8.86
CA GLN A 51 13.41 -13.71 -8.89
C GLN A 51 14.64 -12.85 -8.56
N ASN A 52 14.70 -11.63 -9.07
CA ASN A 52 15.79 -10.71 -8.78
C ASN A 52 15.76 -10.23 -7.31
N LYS A 53 14.58 -10.15 -6.68
CA LYS A 53 14.49 -9.88 -5.23
C LYS A 53 15.06 -11.00 -4.38
N LEU A 54 14.88 -12.26 -4.78
CA LEU A 54 15.48 -13.40 -4.07
C LEU A 54 17.02 -13.35 -4.09
N LEU A 55 17.62 -12.81 -5.17
CA LEU A 55 19.06 -12.57 -5.21
C LEU A 55 19.47 -11.52 -4.17
N VAL A 56 18.76 -10.40 -4.08
CA VAL A 56 19.05 -9.34 -3.10
C VAL A 56 18.97 -9.88 -1.68
N ASN A 57 17.91 -10.61 -1.33
CA ASN A 57 17.77 -11.23 -0.01
C ASN A 57 18.93 -12.19 0.30
N LYS A 58 19.32 -13.02 -0.67
CA LYS A 58 20.44 -13.94 -0.51
C LYS A 58 21.77 -13.22 -0.30
N VAL A 59 21.98 -12.08 -0.97
CA VAL A 59 23.17 -11.26 -0.80
C VAL A 59 23.20 -10.62 0.60
N ASP A 60 22.05 -10.14 1.09
CA ASP A 60 21.92 -9.62 2.45
C ASP A 60 22.21 -10.70 3.51
N ASP A 61 21.61 -11.88 3.36
CA ASP A 61 21.85 -13.04 4.23
C ASP A 61 23.33 -13.43 4.26
N TYR A 62 23.97 -13.45 3.08
CA TYR A 62 25.39 -13.79 2.97
C TYR A 62 26.29 -12.72 3.60
N ARG A 63 25.99 -11.44 3.39
CA ARG A 63 26.71 -10.33 4.01
C ARG A 63 26.59 -10.34 5.53
N THR A 64 25.44 -10.75 6.06
CA THR A 64 25.19 -10.85 7.50
C THR A 64 25.91 -12.04 8.12
N THR A 65 25.94 -13.19 7.43
CA THR A 65 26.51 -14.43 7.97
C THR A 65 27.99 -14.63 7.68
N SER A 66 28.53 -14.04 6.61
CA SER A 66 29.92 -14.20 6.17
C SER A 66 30.50 -12.88 5.59
N PRO A 67 30.56 -11.80 6.39
CA PRO A 67 30.99 -10.47 5.92
C PRO A 67 32.40 -10.43 5.32
N GLN A 68 33.29 -11.33 5.75
CA GLN A 68 34.66 -11.45 5.27
C GLN A 68 34.76 -11.91 3.81
N LEU A 69 33.70 -12.49 3.26
CA LEU A 69 33.63 -12.95 1.87
C LEU A 69 32.91 -11.96 0.95
N SER A 70 32.45 -10.84 1.51
CA SER A 70 31.75 -9.80 0.76
C SER A 70 32.70 -9.01 -0.15
N SER A 71 32.18 -8.60 -1.31
CA SER A 71 32.95 -7.77 -2.24
C SER A 71 33.34 -6.43 -1.59
N PRO A 72 34.62 -6.01 -1.66
CA PRO A 72 35.05 -4.71 -1.13
C PRO A 72 34.56 -3.52 -1.97
N GLY A 73 34.05 -3.77 -3.18
CA GLY A 73 33.53 -2.72 -4.07
C GLY A 73 32.08 -2.30 -3.78
N VAL A 74 31.42 -2.94 -2.83
CA VAL A 74 30.05 -2.60 -2.42
C VAL A 74 30.11 -1.75 -1.15
N ASP A 75 29.39 -0.63 -1.16
CA ASP A 75 29.09 0.10 0.07
C ASP A 75 28.03 -0.67 0.86
N TRP A 76 28.49 -1.50 1.78
CA TRP A 76 27.60 -2.35 2.58
C TRP A 76 26.81 -1.58 3.63
N GLU A 77 27.23 -0.36 3.98
CA GLU A 77 26.43 0.49 4.87
C GLU A 77 25.22 1.04 4.13
N GLU A 78 25.42 1.56 2.92
CA GLU A 78 24.32 2.06 2.09
C GLU A 78 23.38 0.93 1.64
N PHE A 79 23.94 -0.22 1.22
CA PHE A 79 23.14 -1.40 0.87
C PHE A 79 22.18 -1.80 2.01
N GLY A 80 22.67 -1.77 3.26
CA GLY A 80 21.83 -2.10 4.43
C GLY A 80 20.69 -1.10 4.65
N LYS A 81 20.95 0.21 4.45
CA LYS A 81 19.92 1.25 4.55
C LYS A 81 18.86 1.11 3.47
N ASP A 82 19.28 0.80 2.25
CA ASP A 82 18.38 0.55 1.12
C ASP A 82 17.53 -0.70 1.34
N TYR A 83 18.14 -1.78 1.82
CA TYR A 83 17.43 -3.02 2.11
C TYR A 83 16.37 -2.85 3.21
N ASP A 84 16.71 -2.18 4.31
CA ASP A 84 15.76 -1.86 5.39
C ASP A 84 14.59 -0.98 4.88
N SER A 85 14.92 0.08 4.14
CA SER A 85 13.93 0.96 3.53
C SER A 85 13.00 0.22 2.57
N HIS A 86 13.55 -0.69 1.75
CA HIS A 86 12.78 -1.53 0.84
C HIS A 86 11.79 -2.43 1.60
N SER A 87 12.25 -3.15 2.62
CA SER A 87 11.39 -4.03 3.42
C SER A 87 10.26 -3.27 4.11
N PHE A 88 10.55 -2.09 4.67
CA PHE A 88 9.54 -1.23 5.28
C PHE A 88 8.50 -0.76 4.26
N LEU A 89 8.95 -0.23 3.11
CA LEU A 89 8.05 0.24 2.04
C LEU A 89 7.18 -0.89 1.48
N GLN A 90 7.74 -2.09 1.33
CA GLN A 90 7.00 -3.27 0.87
C GLN A 90 5.88 -3.62 1.85
N SER A 91 6.17 -3.64 3.15
CA SER A 91 5.18 -3.92 4.20
C SER A 91 4.04 -2.90 4.19
N VAL A 92 4.39 -1.60 4.23
CA VAL A 92 3.40 -0.51 4.22
C VAL A 92 2.55 -0.54 2.95
N THR A 93 3.16 -0.73 1.78
CA THR A 93 2.44 -0.79 0.49
C THR A 93 1.46 -1.96 0.47
N LYS A 94 1.84 -3.13 0.99
CA LYS A 94 0.96 -4.28 1.09
C LYS A 94 -0.26 -3.99 1.96
N SER A 95 -0.04 -3.47 3.18
CA SER A 95 -1.13 -3.13 4.10
C SER A 95 -2.08 -2.07 3.52
N LEU A 96 -1.55 -1.02 2.88
CA LEU A 96 -2.37 -0.02 2.21
C LEU A 96 -3.18 -0.60 1.05
N SER A 97 -2.61 -1.52 0.26
CA SER A 97 -3.33 -2.18 -0.84
C SER A 97 -4.48 -3.03 -0.33
N GLU A 98 -4.28 -3.78 0.75
CA GLU A 98 -5.32 -4.60 1.39
C GLU A 98 -6.44 -3.72 1.97
N LEU A 99 -6.09 -2.64 2.67
CA LEU A 99 -7.06 -1.66 3.18
C LEU A 99 -7.84 -0.99 2.04
N GLY A 100 -7.15 -0.56 0.99
CA GLY A 100 -7.78 0.07 -0.17
C GLY A 100 -8.81 -0.84 -0.84
N LYS A 101 -8.51 -2.14 -0.99
CA LYS A 101 -9.48 -3.14 -1.49
C LYS A 101 -10.70 -3.26 -0.58
N GLY A 102 -10.49 -3.29 0.74
CA GLY A 102 -11.57 -3.34 1.71
C GLY A 102 -12.49 -2.11 1.65
N LEU A 103 -11.90 -0.92 1.53
CA LEU A 103 -12.64 0.34 1.38
C LEU A 103 -13.45 0.37 0.08
N GLU A 104 -12.87 -0.06 -1.03
CA GLU A 104 -13.57 -0.12 -2.32
C GLU A 104 -14.77 -1.08 -2.25
N ASN A 105 -14.58 -2.25 -1.65
CA ASN A 105 -15.68 -3.21 -1.46
C ASN A 105 -16.81 -2.63 -0.59
N ALA A 106 -16.48 -1.98 0.53
CA ALA A 106 -17.48 -1.34 1.39
C ALA A 106 -18.23 -0.22 0.64
N LYS A 107 -17.52 0.59 -0.14
CA LYS A 107 -18.11 1.63 -0.98
C LYS A 107 -19.10 1.05 -2.00
N ILE A 108 -18.71 -0.01 -2.72
CA ILE A 108 -19.58 -0.67 -3.71
C ILE A 108 -20.90 -1.12 -3.08
N LEU A 109 -20.86 -1.67 -1.86
CA LEU A 109 -22.08 -2.10 -1.15
C LEU A 109 -22.99 -0.91 -0.80
N HIS A 110 -22.43 0.18 -0.27
CA HIS A 110 -23.20 1.39 0.01
C HIS A 110 -23.74 2.08 -1.25
N ASP A 111 -22.97 2.10 -2.34
CA ASP A 111 -23.39 2.65 -3.63
C ASP A 111 -24.58 1.86 -4.19
N TRP A 112 -24.53 0.53 -4.10
CA TRP A 112 -25.61 -0.34 -4.53
C TRP A 112 -26.90 -0.06 -3.75
N ASP A 113 -26.84 -0.02 -2.42
CA ASP A 113 -28.00 0.28 -1.58
C ASP A 113 -28.58 1.66 -1.90
N SER A 114 -27.73 2.66 -2.04
CA SER A 114 -28.15 4.03 -2.39
C SER A 114 -28.82 4.09 -3.77
N TYR A 115 -28.29 3.35 -4.75
CA TYR A 115 -28.87 3.26 -6.09
C TYR A 115 -30.23 2.56 -6.08
N GLN A 116 -30.37 1.42 -5.38
CA GLN A 116 -31.65 0.72 -5.27
C GLN A 116 -32.72 1.58 -4.60
N ALA A 117 -32.38 2.31 -3.54
CA ALA A 117 -33.30 3.25 -2.89
C ALA A 117 -33.72 4.37 -3.85
N SER A 118 -32.78 4.92 -4.62
CA SER A 118 -33.06 5.99 -5.60
C SER A 118 -33.99 5.52 -6.73
N LEU A 119 -33.84 4.27 -7.19
CA LEU A 119 -34.73 3.70 -8.21
C LEU A 119 -36.17 3.57 -7.70
N ILE A 120 -36.35 3.21 -6.43
CA ILE A 120 -37.69 3.11 -5.81
C ILE A 120 -38.33 4.51 -5.74
N ASP A 121 -37.56 5.52 -5.34
CA ASP A 121 -38.04 6.91 -5.28
C ASP A 121 -38.39 7.47 -6.67
N TYR A 122 -37.53 7.25 -7.67
CA TYR A 122 -37.75 7.73 -9.03
C TYR A 122 -38.98 7.11 -9.72
N GLN A 123 -39.41 5.93 -9.30
CA GLN A 123 -40.59 5.24 -9.84
C GLN A 123 -41.92 5.73 -9.23
N GLN A 124 -41.90 6.70 -8.31
CA GLN A 124 -43.09 7.28 -7.68
C GLN A 124 -43.77 8.36 -8.52
#